data_AF-A0A4P8QU48-F1
#
_entry.id   AF-A0A4P8QU48-F1
#
_cell.length_a   1.000
_cell.length_b   1.000
_cell.length_c   1.000
_cell.angle_alpha   90.00
_cell.angle_beta   90.00
_cell.angle_gamma   90.00
#
_symmetry.space_group_name_H-M   'P 1'
#
loop_
_entity.id
_entity.type
_entity.pdbx_description
1 polymer ?
#
loop_
_entity_poly.entity_id
_entity_poly.type
_entity_poly.pdbx_seq_one_letter_code
_entity_poly.pdbx_strand_id
1 'polypeptide(L)'
;MIGYEYATIKYFFSNIYLIFRELEPSFPEKQYQIFSHDLKKKLHRSWQFYLTITVVVLPFLALELTDILKYKFFNGSTPPYFYLFEKTFWSFSLDIINTIIQYSLLLFLAVIIWIMIELATILNELDKKYSICINVFDSREIGGLKPLRNFVLSIVSRYFITLTLVIISYESLIESMFSNVMLRHKAIIPCEIIILSLMILIGLIIFLKEQKLISHLIDKNVNYELNEIYRNYKEIYDKILEINSNLNDDENKRELENLNIKMNFFEKKEIRIKEILSKEFDPKTISVFIITTLPSIITLIKEINEIMNQ
;
A
#
# COMPACT_ATOMS: atom_id res chain seq x y z
N MET A 1 -19.74 -6.04 -8.15
CA MET A 1 -18.71 -6.23 -7.11
C MET A 1 -17.46 -6.92 -7.65
N ILE A 2 -17.52 -8.20 -8.07
CA ILE A 2 -16.38 -8.92 -8.69
C ILE A 2 -15.78 -8.16 -9.88
N GLY A 3 -16.62 -7.63 -10.78
CA GLY A 3 -16.13 -6.86 -11.93
C GLY A 3 -15.36 -5.58 -11.55
N TYR A 4 -15.70 -4.96 -10.41
CA TYR A 4 -15.00 -3.77 -9.90
C TYR A 4 -13.63 -4.12 -9.31
N GLU A 5 -13.55 -5.21 -8.55
CA GLU A 5 -12.29 -5.72 -8.00
C GLU A 5 -11.35 -6.16 -9.12
N TYR A 6 -11.87 -6.87 -10.12
CA TYR A 6 -11.12 -7.26 -11.30
C TYR A 6 -10.58 -6.05 -12.08
N ALA A 7 -11.43 -5.03 -12.30
CA ALA A 7 -11.01 -3.80 -12.97
C ALA A 7 -9.92 -3.06 -12.17
N THR A 8 -10.02 -3.07 -10.84
CA THR A 8 -9.03 -2.47 -9.93
C THR A 8 -7.68 -3.17 -10.02
N ILE A 9 -7.65 -4.50 -9.99
CA ILE A 9 -6.41 -5.26 -10.15
C ILE A 9 -5.77 -4.99 -11.53
N LYS A 10 -6.58 -4.96 -12.59
CA LYS A 10 -6.11 -4.62 -13.93
C LYS A 10 -5.53 -3.21 -14.00
N TYR A 11 -6.17 -2.26 -13.32
CA TYR A 11 -5.67 -0.89 -13.17
C TYR A 11 -4.31 -0.84 -12.47
N PHE A 12 -4.13 -1.59 -11.38
CA PHE A 12 -2.83 -1.65 -10.67
C PHE A 12 -1.71 -2.19 -11.55
N PHE A 13 -1.93 -3.32 -12.25
CA PHE A 13 -0.93 -3.88 -13.16
C PHE A 13 -0.59 -2.95 -14.33
N SER A 14 -1.56 -2.18 -14.82
CA SER A 14 -1.34 -1.24 -15.92
C SER A 14 -0.55 -0.01 -15.48
N ASN A 15 -0.80 0.49 -14.27
CA ASN A 15 -0.22 1.74 -13.79
C ASN A 15 1.10 1.59 -13.06
N ILE A 16 1.39 0.43 -12.47
CA ILE A 16 2.64 0.23 -11.73
C ILE A 16 3.86 0.53 -12.62
N TYR A 17 3.86 0.06 -13.88
CA TYR A 17 4.92 0.34 -14.83
C TYR A 17 4.98 1.81 -15.25
N LEU A 18 3.83 2.47 -15.36
CA LEU A 18 3.79 3.90 -15.72
C LEU A 18 4.42 4.74 -14.61
N ILE A 19 4.06 4.49 -13.35
CA ILE A 19 4.58 5.22 -12.19
C ILE A 19 6.08 5.02 -12.03
N PHE A 20 6.56 3.79 -12.17
CA PHE A 20 8.00 3.52 -12.08
C PHE A 20 8.79 4.07 -13.28
N ARG A 21 8.17 4.19 -14.45
CA ARG A 21 8.76 4.88 -15.61
C ARG A 21 8.90 6.37 -15.38
N GLU A 22 7.99 7.00 -14.64
CA GLU A 22 8.14 8.41 -14.28
C GLU A 22 9.36 8.67 -13.39
N LEU A 23 9.86 7.64 -12.69
CA LEU A 23 11.09 7.72 -11.90
C LEU A 23 12.36 7.52 -12.72
N GLU A 24 12.26 7.17 -14.01
CA GLU A 24 13.40 6.96 -14.92
C GLU A 24 14.45 8.09 -14.88
N PRO A 25 14.08 9.38 -14.89
CA PRO A 25 15.04 10.49 -14.85
C PRO A 25 15.89 10.53 -13.57
N SER A 26 15.42 9.89 -12.50
CA SER A 26 16.09 9.85 -11.20
C SER A 26 17.16 8.75 -11.09
N PHE A 27 17.30 7.90 -12.10
CA PHE A 27 18.29 6.83 -12.12
C PHE A 27 19.58 7.25 -12.84
N PRO A 28 20.76 6.84 -12.34
CA PRO A 28 21.99 6.91 -13.09
C PRO A 28 21.90 6.10 -14.40
N GLU A 29 22.66 6.50 -15.42
CA GLU A 29 22.68 5.82 -16.72
C GLU A 29 22.82 4.30 -16.56
N LYS A 30 21.96 3.54 -17.28
CA LYS A 30 21.86 2.07 -17.30
C LYS A 30 21.25 1.40 -16.05
N GLN A 31 21.16 2.03 -14.88
CA GLN A 31 20.53 1.42 -13.70
C GLN A 31 19.03 1.23 -13.86
N TYR A 32 18.35 2.15 -14.53
CA TYR A 32 16.91 2.05 -14.77
C TYR A 32 16.53 0.81 -15.62
N GLN A 33 17.36 0.43 -16.59
CA GLN A 33 17.08 -0.75 -17.42
C GLN A 33 17.12 -2.04 -16.59
N ILE A 34 18.10 -2.15 -15.68
CA ILE A 34 18.23 -3.26 -14.74
C ILE A 34 17.01 -3.28 -13.81
N PHE A 35 16.66 -2.12 -13.25
CA PHE A 35 15.49 -1.98 -12.38
C PHE A 35 14.19 -2.35 -13.10
N SER A 36 13.99 -1.88 -14.33
CA SER A 36 12.79 -2.17 -15.14
C SER A 36 12.66 -3.66 -15.45
N HIS A 37 13.78 -4.34 -15.73
CA HIS A 37 13.80 -5.78 -15.91
C HIS A 37 13.46 -6.53 -14.61
N ASP A 38 14.05 -6.14 -13.48
CA ASP A 38 13.77 -6.73 -12.17
C ASP A 38 12.31 -6.50 -11.74
N LEU A 39 11.77 -5.31 -12.00
CA LEU A 39 10.37 -4.95 -11.76
C LEU A 39 9.42 -5.88 -12.53
N LYS A 40 9.67 -6.09 -13.83
CA LYS A 40 8.87 -7.01 -14.65
C LYS A 40 8.95 -8.45 -14.14
N LYS A 41 10.12 -8.89 -13.69
CA LYS A 41 10.33 -10.25 -13.17
C LYS A 41 9.57 -10.47 -11.86
N LYS A 42 9.58 -9.50 -10.95
CA LYS A 42 8.86 -9.56 -9.66
C LYS A 42 7.35 -9.50 -9.81
N LEU A 43 6.86 -8.67 -10.73
CA LEU A 43 5.44 -8.55 -11.02
C LEU A 43 4.91 -9.66 -11.95
N HIS A 44 5.76 -10.60 -12.36
CA HIS A 44 5.31 -11.84 -12.99
C HIS A 44 4.74 -12.79 -11.93
N ARG A 45 3.84 -13.69 -12.32
CA ARG A 45 3.27 -14.70 -11.40
C ARG A 45 4.38 -15.59 -10.85
N SER A 46 4.87 -15.24 -9.66
CA SER A 46 5.98 -15.89 -8.99
C SER A 46 5.47 -16.97 -8.02
N TRP A 47 6.38 -17.76 -7.44
CA TRP A 47 6.02 -18.66 -6.34
C TRP A 47 5.33 -17.93 -5.18
N GLN A 48 5.74 -16.68 -4.91
CA GLN A 48 5.16 -15.86 -3.85
C GLN A 48 3.69 -15.53 -4.12
N PHE A 49 3.30 -15.33 -5.38
CA PHE A 49 1.90 -15.13 -5.78
C PHE A 49 1.01 -16.29 -5.34
N TYR A 50 1.42 -17.53 -5.68
CA TYR A 50 0.67 -18.74 -5.33
C TYR A 50 0.67 -19.00 -3.82
N LEU A 51 1.78 -18.70 -3.15
CA LEU A 51 1.88 -18.81 -1.69
C LEU A 51 0.91 -17.85 -1.00
N THR A 52 0.86 -16.57 -1.41
CA THR A 52 -0.07 -15.59 -0.82
C THR A 52 -1.52 -16.00 -0.99
N ILE A 53 -1.91 -16.48 -2.19
CA ILE A 53 -3.26 -17.01 -2.43
C ILE A 53 -3.55 -18.17 -1.48
N THR A 54 -2.61 -19.10 -1.35
CA THR A 54 -2.77 -20.26 -0.48
C THR A 54 -2.96 -19.82 0.97
N VAL A 55 -2.11 -18.94 1.50
CA VAL A 55 -2.18 -18.47 2.89
C VAL A 55 -3.48 -17.72 3.21
N VAL A 56 -4.02 -16.97 2.25
CA VAL A 56 -5.25 -16.20 2.44
C VAL A 56 -6.50 -17.06 2.29
N VAL A 57 -6.54 -17.97 1.31
CA VAL A 57 -7.75 -18.75 0.99
C VAL A 57 -7.84 -20.05 1.79
N LEU A 58 -6.70 -20.71 2.05
CA LEU A 58 -6.66 -22.02 2.71
C LEU A 58 -7.29 -22.03 4.10
N PRO A 59 -7.10 -21.01 4.97
CA PRO A 59 -7.75 -21.01 6.29
C PRO A 59 -9.27 -21.10 6.19
N PHE A 60 -9.88 -20.38 5.24
CA PHE A 60 -11.33 -20.40 5.04
C PHE A 60 -11.81 -21.72 4.41
N LEU A 61 -11.06 -22.27 3.45
CA LEU A 61 -11.34 -23.61 2.90
C LEU A 61 -11.22 -24.70 3.97
N ALA A 62 -10.21 -24.63 4.84
CA ALA A 62 -9.99 -25.59 5.90
C ALA A 62 -11.15 -25.57 6.91
N LEU A 63 -11.63 -24.38 7.28
CA LEU A 63 -12.81 -24.24 8.14
C LEU A 63 -14.04 -24.89 7.50
N GLU A 64 -14.32 -24.61 6.22
CA GLU A 64 -15.46 -25.19 5.51
C GLU A 64 -15.36 -26.73 5.40
N LEU A 65 -14.17 -27.26 5.10
CA LEU A 65 -13.93 -28.70 5.05
C LEU A 65 -14.16 -29.37 6.41
N THR A 66 -13.74 -28.74 7.50
CA THR A 66 -14.00 -29.27 8.85
C THR A 66 -15.49 -29.32 9.17
N ASP A 67 -16.27 -28.36 8.67
CA ASP A 67 -17.71 -28.30 8.86
C ASP A 67 -18.44 -29.39 8.04
N ILE A 68 -18.00 -29.64 6.80
CA ILE A 68 -18.50 -30.76 5.96
C ILE A 68 -18.17 -32.11 6.59
N LEU A 69 -16.94 -32.28 7.11
CA LEU A 69 -16.53 -33.53 7.75
C LEU A 69 -17.35 -33.79 9.02
N LYS A 70 -17.52 -32.79 9.89
CA LYS A 70 -18.38 -32.90 11.08
C LYS A 70 -19.81 -33.27 10.68
N TYR A 71 -20.39 -32.61 9.68
CA TYR A 71 -21.72 -32.94 9.18
C TYR A 71 -21.84 -34.42 8.77
N LYS A 72 -20.88 -34.92 7.99
CA LYS A 72 -20.86 -36.31 7.50
C LYS A 72 -20.67 -37.34 8.61
N PHE A 73 -19.85 -37.03 9.63
CA PHE A 73 -19.58 -37.95 10.74
C PHE A 73 -20.63 -37.92 11.86
N PHE A 74 -21.39 -36.82 12.01
CA PHE A 74 -22.38 -36.64 13.08
C PHE A 74 -23.85 -36.73 12.61
N ASN A 75 -24.14 -37.31 11.44
CA ASN A 75 -25.50 -37.56 10.92
C ASN A 75 -26.42 -36.31 10.89
N GLY A 76 -25.93 -35.18 10.40
CA GLY A 76 -26.80 -34.02 10.18
C GLY A 76 -27.83 -34.27 9.07
N SER A 77 -29.06 -33.75 9.20
CA SER A 77 -30.16 -33.94 8.24
C SER A 77 -30.13 -32.96 7.04
N THR A 78 -29.31 -31.91 7.09
CA THR A 78 -29.09 -30.92 6.01
C THR A 78 -27.65 -30.42 5.99
N PRO A 79 -26.97 -30.33 4.81
CA PRO A 79 -25.63 -29.76 4.73
C PRO A 79 -25.64 -28.34 5.32
N PRO A 80 -24.63 -27.94 6.10
CA PRO A 80 -24.65 -26.65 6.80
C PRO A 80 -24.67 -25.42 5.87
N TYR A 81 -24.35 -25.60 4.57
CA TYR A 81 -24.17 -24.52 3.60
C TYR A 81 -25.15 -24.52 2.42
N PHE A 82 -26.01 -25.54 2.32
CA PHE A 82 -26.92 -25.68 1.18
C PHE A 82 -28.37 -25.75 1.67
N TYR A 83 -29.23 -24.98 1.01
CA TYR A 83 -30.63 -24.76 1.38
C TYR A 83 -30.78 -23.89 2.64
N LEU A 84 -30.09 -22.74 2.69
CA LEU A 84 -30.19 -21.77 3.78
C LEU A 84 -31.63 -21.30 4.06
N PHE A 85 -32.49 -21.33 3.04
CA PHE A 85 -33.91 -20.95 3.15
C PHE A 85 -34.85 -22.15 2.97
N GLU A 86 -34.98 -22.63 1.74
CA GLU A 86 -35.88 -23.74 1.40
C GLU A 86 -35.16 -24.77 0.52
N LYS A 87 -35.57 -26.04 0.60
CA LYS A 87 -35.02 -27.14 -0.22
C LYS A 87 -35.47 -27.06 -1.69
N THR A 88 -35.13 -25.96 -2.36
CA THR A 88 -35.45 -25.69 -3.76
C THR A 88 -34.20 -25.60 -4.61
N PHE A 89 -34.34 -25.89 -5.90
CA PHE A 89 -33.26 -25.70 -6.89
C PHE A 89 -32.72 -24.26 -6.90
N TRP A 90 -33.60 -23.28 -6.68
CA TRP A 90 -33.24 -21.86 -6.63
C TRP A 90 -32.39 -21.52 -5.41
N SER A 91 -32.73 -22.04 -4.23
CA SER A 91 -31.89 -21.84 -3.03
C SER A 91 -30.50 -22.44 -3.24
N PHE A 92 -30.42 -23.67 -3.74
CA PHE A 92 -29.13 -24.33 -4.01
C PHE A 92 -28.28 -23.56 -5.02
N SER A 93 -28.91 -23.04 -6.08
CA SER A 93 -28.21 -22.25 -7.11
C SER A 93 -27.70 -20.92 -6.55
N LEU A 94 -28.47 -20.26 -5.68
CA LEU A 94 -28.06 -19.03 -5.00
C LEU A 94 -26.92 -19.27 -4.03
N ASP A 95 -26.95 -20.38 -3.29
CA ASP A 95 -25.87 -20.78 -2.37
C ASP A 95 -24.55 -20.96 -3.14
N ILE A 96 -24.57 -21.67 -4.28
CA ILE A 96 -23.38 -21.82 -5.15
C ILE A 96 -22.86 -20.45 -5.62
N ILE A 97 -23.75 -19.58 -6.10
CA ILE A 97 -23.35 -18.25 -6.58
C ILE A 97 -22.71 -17.44 -5.45
N ASN A 98 -23.27 -17.50 -4.24
CA ASN A 98 -22.75 -16.80 -3.08
C ASN A 98 -21.36 -17.31 -2.67
N THR A 99 -21.18 -18.64 -2.64
CA THR A 99 -19.87 -19.26 -2.38
C THR A 99 -18.83 -18.84 -3.42
N ILE A 100 -19.19 -18.80 -4.71
CA ILE A 100 -18.31 -18.31 -5.78
C ILE A 100 -17.92 -16.85 -5.54
N ILE A 101 -18.87 -16.01 -5.14
CA ILE A 101 -18.61 -14.58 -4.85
C ILE A 101 -17.65 -14.44 -3.68
N GLN A 102 -17.88 -15.13 -2.58
CA GLN A 102 -17.07 -15.10 -1.37
C GLN A 102 -15.60 -15.50 -1.66
N TYR A 103 -15.40 -16.63 -2.33
CA TYR A 103 -14.05 -17.08 -2.70
C TYR A 103 -13.39 -16.18 -3.74
N SER A 104 -14.17 -15.57 -4.64
CA SER A 104 -13.64 -14.57 -5.57
C SER A 104 -13.13 -13.33 -4.83
N LEU A 105 -13.83 -12.86 -3.79
CA LEU A 105 -13.39 -11.73 -2.97
C LEU A 105 -12.11 -12.06 -2.19
N LEU A 106 -12.02 -13.25 -1.59
CA LEU A 106 -10.80 -13.72 -0.93
C LEU A 106 -9.62 -13.82 -1.91
N LEU A 107 -9.86 -14.32 -3.13
CA LEU A 107 -8.85 -14.37 -4.17
C LEU A 107 -8.36 -12.96 -4.53
N PHE A 108 -9.27 -12.00 -4.73
CA PHE A 108 -8.89 -10.62 -5.03
C PHE A 108 -8.11 -9.98 -3.89
N LEU A 109 -8.54 -10.19 -2.65
CA LEU A 109 -7.83 -9.72 -1.46
C LEU A 109 -6.41 -10.28 -1.41
N ALA A 110 -6.22 -11.57 -1.71
CA ALA A 110 -4.91 -12.19 -1.77
C ALA A 110 -4.01 -11.59 -2.87
N VAL A 111 -4.59 -11.29 -4.04
CA VAL A 111 -3.86 -10.62 -5.13
C VAL A 111 -3.42 -9.22 -4.71
N ILE A 112 -4.28 -8.45 -4.04
CA ILE A 112 -3.94 -7.11 -3.53
C ILE A 112 -2.82 -7.20 -2.47
N ILE A 113 -2.91 -8.14 -1.53
CA ILE A 113 -1.85 -8.38 -0.54
C ILE A 113 -0.52 -8.70 -1.22
N TRP A 114 -0.53 -9.56 -2.23
CA TRP A 114 0.69 -9.88 -2.98
C TRP A 114 1.27 -8.64 -3.67
N ILE A 115 0.44 -7.82 -4.31
CA ILE A 115 0.88 -6.54 -4.91
C ILE A 115 1.54 -5.65 -3.86
N MET A 116 0.95 -5.52 -2.67
CA MET A 116 1.52 -4.73 -1.57
C MET A 116 2.89 -5.27 -1.10
N ILE A 117 3.03 -6.60 -0.96
CA ILE A 117 4.31 -7.22 -0.57
C ILE A 117 5.40 -6.96 -1.62
N GLU A 118 5.08 -7.13 -2.91
CA GLU A 118 6.01 -6.86 -4.00
C GLU A 118 6.38 -5.36 -4.03
N LEU A 119 5.41 -4.47 -3.87
CA LEU A 119 5.63 -3.03 -3.82
C LEU A 119 6.56 -2.64 -2.67
N ALA A 120 6.33 -3.14 -1.46
CA ALA A 120 7.21 -2.91 -0.32
C ALA A 120 8.63 -3.45 -0.57
N THR A 121 8.76 -4.56 -1.28
CA THR A 121 10.07 -5.13 -1.66
C THR A 121 10.78 -4.26 -2.69
N ILE A 122 10.05 -3.79 -3.70
CA ILE A 122 10.55 -2.87 -4.73
C ILE A 122 11.01 -1.56 -4.08
N LEU A 123 10.21 -0.96 -3.21
CA LEU A 123 10.56 0.26 -2.47
C LEU A 123 11.84 0.09 -1.64
N ASN A 124 11.99 -1.04 -0.96
CA ASN A 124 13.20 -1.34 -0.18
C ASN A 124 14.43 -1.57 -1.08
N GLU A 125 14.27 -2.10 -2.30
CA GLU A 125 15.37 -2.19 -3.27
C GLU A 125 15.74 -0.83 -3.86
N LEU A 126 14.75 0.03 -4.13
CA LEU A 126 14.99 1.42 -4.55
C LEU A 126 15.85 2.17 -3.52
N ASP A 127 15.63 1.91 -2.23
CA ASP A 127 16.41 2.53 -1.15
C ASP A 127 17.83 1.97 -1.02
N LYS A 128 17.99 0.64 -1.11
CA LYS A 128 19.25 -0.05 -0.78
C LYS A 128 20.12 -0.43 -1.96
N LYS A 129 19.51 -0.86 -3.07
CA LYS A 129 20.20 -1.44 -4.22
C LYS A 129 20.50 -0.39 -5.30
N TYR A 130 19.61 0.58 -5.46
CA TYR A 130 19.71 1.58 -6.53
C TYR A 130 20.12 2.94 -5.96
N SER A 131 21.00 3.65 -6.68
CA SER A 131 21.48 4.98 -6.28
C SER A 131 20.59 6.06 -6.89
N ILE A 132 19.32 6.06 -6.50
CA ILE A 132 18.33 6.97 -7.09
C ILE A 132 18.54 8.37 -6.53
N CYS A 133 18.81 9.32 -7.43
CA CYS A 133 18.90 10.73 -7.11
C CYS A 133 17.58 11.38 -7.52
N ILE A 134 16.67 11.48 -6.57
CA ILE A 134 15.34 12.06 -6.79
C ILE A 134 15.52 13.57 -6.86
N ASN A 135 15.10 14.16 -7.98
CA ASN A 135 15.19 15.60 -8.16
C ASN A 135 14.21 16.29 -7.22
N VAL A 136 14.70 16.80 -6.09
CA VAL A 136 13.92 17.51 -5.07
C VAL A 136 13.22 18.75 -5.67
N PHE A 137 13.73 19.30 -6.77
CA PHE A 137 13.18 20.47 -7.47
C PHE A 137 12.27 20.12 -8.66
N ASP A 138 11.87 18.86 -8.83
CA ASP A 138 10.90 18.51 -9.86
C ASP A 138 9.59 19.30 -9.66
N SER A 139 8.98 19.68 -10.78
CA SER A 139 7.66 20.32 -10.88
C SER A 139 6.55 19.56 -10.16
N ARG A 140 6.73 18.24 -9.99
CA ARG A 140 5.83 17.36 -9.25
C ARG A 140 6.25 17.38 -7.78
N GLU A 141 5.35 17.86 -6.91
CA GLU A 141 5.60 17.99 -5.47
C GLU A 141 6.31 16.77 -4.86
N ILE A 142 7.15 17.01 -3.84
CA ILE A 142 7.92 15.97 -3.14
C ILE A 142 8.94 15.29 -4.08
N GLY A 143 9.63 16.12 -4.88
CA GLY A 143 10.68 15.69 -5.80
C GLY A 143 10.25 14.62 -6.82
N GLY A 144 8.98 14.57 -7.22
CA GLY A 144 8.49 13.56 -8.17
C GLY A 144 8.07 12.22 -7.54
N LEU A 145 8.13 12.05 -6.21
CA LEU A 145 7.64 10.85 -5.52
C LEU A 145 6.13 10.85 -5.22
N LYS A 146 5.45 11.99 -5.33
CA LYS A 146 4.01 12.09 -5.07
C LYS A 146 3.15 11.07 -5.84
N PRO A 147 3.39 10.79 -7.13
CA PRO A 147 2.66 9.73 -7.85
C PRO A 147 2.82 8.35 -7.22
N LEU A 148 4.04 8.00 -6.79
CA LEU A 148 4.32 6.74 -6.11
C LEU A 148 3.60 6.66 -4.76
N ARG A 149 3.67 7.72 -3.95
CA ARG A 149 2.96 7.80 -2.67
C ARG A 149 1.46 7.64 -2.83
N ASN A 150 0.86 8.33 -3.80
CA ASN A 150 -0.57 8.25 -4.07
C ASN A 150 -0.98 6.86 -4.57
N PHE A 151 -0.13 6.19 -5.34
CA PHE A 151 -0.39 4.84 -5.82
C PHE A 151 -0.36 3.82 -4.70
N VAL A 152 0.66 3.88 -3.84
CA VAL A 152 0.77 3.07 -2.61
C VAL A 152 -0.49 3.25 -1.75
N LEU A 153 -0.86 4.51 -1.49
CA LEU A 153 -2.09 4.83 -0.75
C LEU A 153 -3.32 4.25 -1.43
N SER A 154 -3.44 4.35 -2.75
CA SER A 154 -4.57 3.79 -3.51
C SER A 154 -4.67 2.27 -3.39
N ILE A 155 -3.54 1.55 -3.36
CA ILE A 155 -3.52 0.10 -3.18
C ILE A 155 -3.99 -0.26 -1.76
N VAL A 156 -3.43 0.41 -0.75
CA VAL A 156 -3.80 0.19 0.66
C VAL A 156 -5.26 0.52 0.92
N SER A 157 -5.78 1.61 0.36
CA SER A 157 -7.20 1.96 0.49
C SER A 157 -8.10 0.90 -0.15
N ARG A 158 -7.71 0.35 -1.31
CA ARG A 158 -8.46 -0.73 -1.96
C ARG A 158 -8.39 -2.02 -1.14
N TYR A 159 -7.25 -2.34 -0.54
CA TYR A 159 -7.12 -3.46 0.39
C TYR A 159 -8.17 -3.40 1.51
N PHE A 160 -8.30 -2.28 2.22
CA PHE A 160 -9.29 -2.17 3.31
C PHE A 160 -10.74 -2.16 2.81
N ILE A 161 -11.01 -1.61 1.63
CA ILE A 161 -12.33 -1.69 1.01
C ILE A 161 -12.68 -3.16 0.72
N THR A 162 -11.80 -3.90 0.03
CA THR A 162 -12.02 -5.32 -0.29
C THR A 162 -12.11 -6.16 0.98
N LEU A 163 -11.33 -5.84 2.03
CA LEU A 163 -11.42 -6.51 3.33
C LEU A 163 -12.78 -6.27 4.00
N THR A 164 -13.28 -5.02 4.00
CA THR A 164 -14.63 -4.70 4.49
C THR A 164 -15.69 -5.51 3.75
N LEU A 165 -15.55 -5.63 2.43
CA LEU A 165 -16.44 -6.42 1.60
C LEU A 165 -16.38 -7.92 1.89
N VAL A 166 -15.19 -8.45 2.21
CA VAL A 166 -15.03 -9.83 2.67
C VAL A 166 -15.76 -10.01 4.01
N ILE A 167 -15.56 -9.11 4.98
CA ILE A 167 -16.23 -9.18 6.29
C ILE A 167 -17.75 -9.22 6.10
N ILE A 168 -18.33 -8.26 5.36
CA ILE A 168 -19.79 -8.22 5.06
C ILE A 168 -20.28 -9.51 4.38
N SER A 169 -19.48 -10.07 3.46
CA SER A 169 -19.84 -11.32 2.78
C SER A 169 -19.91 -12.51 3.75
N TYR A 170 -19.16 -12.47 4.84
CA TYR A 170 -19.24 -13.46 5.92
C TYR A 170 -20.39 -13.13 6.90
N GLU A 171 -20.64 -11.86 7.21
CA GLU A 171 -21.77 -11.37 8.03
C GLU A 171 -23.13 -11.84 7.49
N SER A 172 -23.38 -11.64 6.19
CA SER A 172 -24.61 -12.08 5.50
C SER A 172 -24.85 -13.59 5.59
N LEU A 173 -23.78 -14.39 5.67
CA LEU A 173 -23.86 -15.84 5.82
C LEU A 173 -24.18 -16.22 7.27
N ILE A 174 -23.62 -15.50 8.23
CA ILE A 174 -23.86 -15.70 9.67
C ILE A 174 -25.30 -15.36 10.00
N GLU A 175 -25.81 -14.20 9.60
CA GLU A 175 -27.16 -13.74 9.92
C GLU A 175 -28.26 -14.66 9.33
N SER A 176 -28.05 -15.16 8.10
CA SER A 176 -28.95 -16.14 7.46
C SER A 176 -28.89 -17.55 8.06
N MET A 177 -27.72 -17.98 8.56
CA MET A 177 -27.56 -19.26 9.25
C MET A 177 -28.16 -19.27 10.66
N PHE A 178 -28.05 -18.17 11.40
CA PHE A 178 -28.60 -18.05 12.77
C PHE A 178 -30.13 -17.94 12.80
N SER A 179 -30.77 -17.52 11.71
CA SER A 179 -32.23 -17.49 11.61
C SER A 179 -32.88 -18.88 11.66
N ASN A 180 -32.16 -19.97 11.33
CA ASN A 180 -32.78 -21.30 11.25
C ASN A 180 -31.98 -22.47 11.85
N VAL A 181 -30.69 -22.35 12.22
CA VAL A 181 -29.96 -23.47 12.82
C VAL A 181 -29.06 -23.02 13.97
N MET A 182 -29.53 -23.29 15.18
CA MET A 182 -28.90 -23.12 16.50
C MET A 182 -27.62 -23.98 16.72
N LEU A 183 -26.89 -24.37 15.67
CA LEU A 183 -25.89 -25.44 15.73
C LEU A 183 -24.58 -25.17 14.96
N ARG A 184 -24.16 -23.91 14.78
CA ARG A 184 -22.71 -23.64 14.60
C ARG A 184 -22.08 -23.57 15.99
N HIS A 185 -21.36 -24.63 16.39
CA HIS A 185 -20.69 -24.68 17.69
C HIS A 185 -19.83 -23.42 17.93
N LYS A 186 -19.99 -22.81 19.12
CA LYS A 186 -19.36 -21.59 19.66
C LYS A 186 -17.84 -21.41 19.47
N ALA A 187 -17.13 -22.37 18.89
CA ALA A 187 -15.67 -22.37 18.72
C ALA A 187 -15.17 -22.01 17.31
N ILE A 188 -16.02 -21.98 16.27
CA ILE A 188 -15.58 -21.75 14.87
C ILE A 188 -15.64 -20.27 14.47
N ILE A 189 -16.68 -19.56 14.93
CA ILE A 189 -16.85 -18.11 14.78
C ILE A 189 -15.64 -17.30 15.30
N PRO A 190 -15.00 -17.62 16.44
CA PRO A 190 -13.82 -16.88 16.88
C PRO A 190 -12.61 -17.06 15.95
N CYS A 191 -12.48 -18.17 15.20
CA CYS A 191 -11.34 -18.36 14.30
C CYS A 191 -11.39 -17.44 13.07
N GLU A 192 -12.56 -17.27 12.46
CA GLU A 192 -12.77 -16.35 11.32
C GLU A 192 -12.46 -14.91 11.73
N ILE A 193 -12.94 -14.48 12.92
CA ILE A 193 -12.66 -13.16 13.50
C ILE A 193 -11.17 -12.97 13.79
N ILE A 194 -10.48 -14.00 14.32
CA ILE A 194 -9.03 -13.94 14.55
C ILE A 194 -8.28 -13.76 13.23
N ILE A 195 -8.64 -14.51 12.18
CA ILE A 195 -8.01 -14.40 10.86
C ILE A 195 -8.24 -13.00 10.28
N LEU A 196 -9.47 -12.50 10.30
CA LEU A 196 -9.81 -11.16 9.80
C LEU A 196 -9.10 -10.05 10.59
N SER A 197 -9.00 -10.19 11.93
CA SER A 197 -8.23 -9.28 12.78
C SER A 197 -6.75 -9.26 12.41
N LEU A 198 -6.16 -10.43 12.17
CA LEU A 198 -4.77 -10.55 11.72
C LEU A 198 -4.58 -9.89 10.34
N MET A 199 -5.55 -10.01 9.43
CA MET A 199 -5.50 -9.33 8.14
C MET A 199 -5.54 -7.80 8.30
N ILE A 200 -6.39 -7.25 9.16
CA ILE A 200 -6.36 -5.81 9.48
C ILE A 200 -4.97 -5.40 9.96
N LEU A 201 -4.41 -6.12 10.94
CA LEU A 201 -3.07 -5.82 11.48
C LEU A 201 -1.97 -5.88 10.42
N ILE A 202 -1.98 -6.88 9.55
CA ILE A 202 -1.02 -7.01 8.44
C ILE A 202 -1.12 -5.80 7.50
N GLY A 203 -2.34 -5.38 7.15
CA GLY A 203 -2.56 -4.19 6.33
C GLY A 203 -1.99 -2.92 6.94
N LEU A 204 -2.19 -2.72 8.25
CA LEU A 204 -1.63 -1.58 9.00
C LEU A 204 -0.09 -1.61 8.99
N ILE A 205 0.51 -2.78 9.25
CA ILE A 205 1.97 -2.94 9.29
C ILE A 205 2.59 -2.64 7.92
N ILE A 206 2.00 -3.17 6.84
CA ILE A 206 2.51 -2.93 5.49
C ILE A 206 2.40 -1.44 5.14
N PHE A 207 1.26 -0.80 5.42
CA PHE A 207 1.08 0.63 5.19
C PHE A 207 2.15 1.47 5.90
N LEU A 208 2.34 1.25 7.20
CA LEU A 208 3.34 2.00 7.98
C LEU A 208 4.76 1.78 7.43
N LYS A 209 5.08 0.55 7.02
CA LYS A 209 6.38 0.21 6.44
C LYS A 209 6.60 0.92 5.10
N GLU A 210 5.60 0.91 4.20
CA GLU A 210 5.70 1.57 2.89
C GLU A 210 5.81 3.09 3.03
N GLN A 211 5.01 3.71 3.90
CA GLN A 211 5.12 5.15 4.17
C GLN A 211 6.49 5.51 4.72
N LYS A 212 7.02 4.73 5.67
CA LYS A 212 8.36 4.95 6.22
C LYS A 212 9.45 4.83 5.15
N LEU A 213 9.34 3.87 4.23
CA LEU A 213 10.28 3.72 3.12
C LEU A 213 10.23 4.92 2.15
N ILE A 214 9.04 5.42 1.84
CA ILE A 214 8.88 6.60 0.98
C ILE A 214 9.45 7.84 1.66
N SER A 215 9.15 8.06 2.95
CA SER A 215 9.75 9.11 3.77
C SER A 215 11.28 9.03 3.77
N HIS A 216 11.84 7.85 4.00
CA HIS A 216 13.30 7.66 3.98
C HIS A 216 13.93 7.99 2.63
N LEU A 217 13.29 7.64 1.52
CA LEU A 217 13.75 8.01 0.18
C LEU A 217 13.75 9.53 -0.04
N ILE A 218 12.78 10.24 0.54
CA ILE A 218 12.71 11.71 0.49
C ILE A 218 13.83 12.30 1.34
N ASP A 219 13.93 11.88 2.61
CA ASP A 219 14.92 12.38 3.58
C ASP A 219 16.34 12.21 3.09
N LYS A 220 16.67 11.02 2.56
CA LYS A 220 18.00 10.72 2.02
C LYS A 220 18.41 11.72 0.93
N ASN A 221 17.48 12.05 0.04
CA ASN A 221 17.78 12.90 -1.11
C ASN A 221 17.71 14.39 -0.75
N VAL A 222 16.82 14.77 0.16
CA VAL A 222 16.82 16.11 0.76
C VAL A 222 18.14 16.38 1.49
N ASN A 223 18.60 15.44 2.32
CA ASN A 223 19.86 15.58 3.05
C ASN A 223 21.06 15.66 2.10
N TYR A 224 21.04 14.91 1.01
CA TYR A 224 22.07 15.00 -0.03
C TYR A 224 22.13 16.40 -0.65
N GLU A 225 20.98 16.94 -1.10
CA GLU A 225 20.89 18.27 -1.69
C GLU A 225 21.25 19.38 -0.70
N LEU A 226 20.84 19.27 0.57
CA LEU A 226 21.22 20.22 1.62
C LEU A 226 22.73 20.23 1.86
N ASN A 227 23.37 19.05 1.91
CA ASN A 227 24.81 18.96 2.08
C ASN A 227 25.55 19.57 0.88
N GLU A 228 25.04 19.40 -0.34
CA GLU A 228 25.60 20.05 -1.53
C GLU A 228 25.48 21.57 -1.45
N ILE A 229 24.31 22.08 -1.01
CA ILE A 229 24.10 23.52 -0.78
C ILE A 229 25.08 24.05 0.28
N TYR A 230 25.25 23.37 1.42
CA TYR A 230 26.19 23.79 2.46
C TYR A 230 27.65 23.77 1.99
N ARG A 231 28.05 22.80 1.16
CA ARG A 231 29.37 22.79 0.54
C ARG A 231 29.56 23.99 -0.39
N ASN A 232 28.58 24.29 -1.22
CA ASN A 232 28.62 25.43 -2.13
C ASN A 232 28.64 26.77 -1.37
N TYR A 233 27.90 26.89 -0.26
CA TYR A 233 28.00 28.06 0.61
C TYR A 233 29.41 28.23 1.14
N LYS A 234 30.02 27.15 1.67
CA LYS A 234 31.40 27.21 2.17
C LYS A 234 32.36 27.67 1.08
N GLU A 235 32.28 27.11 -0.13
CA GLU A 235 33.11 27.54 -1.27
C GLU A 235 32.89 29.02 -1.64
N ILE A 236 31.65 29.52 -1.57
CA ILE A 236 31.35 30.94 -1.80
C ILE A 236 31.97 31.80 -0.70
N TYR A 237 31.81 31.43 0.57
CA TYR A 237 32.40 32.16 1.70
C TYR A 237 33.93 32.19 1.62
N ASP A 238 34.57 31.06 1.33
CA ASP A 238 36.02 30.97 1.17
C ASP A 238 36.49 31.90 0.04
N LYS A 239 35.78 31.94 -1.10
CA LYS A 239 36.08 32.88 -2.21
C LYS A 239 35.87 34.35 -1.83
N ILE A 240 34.82 34.67 -1.07
CA ILE A 240 34.61 36.04 -0.58
C ILE A 240 35.76 36.48 0.34
N LEU A 241 36.29 35.57 1.16
CA LEU A 241 37.43 35.84 2.03
C LEU A 241 38.76 36.01 1.26
N GLU A 242 38.91 35.30 0.12
CA GLU A 242 40.07 35.41 -0.76
C GLU A 242 40.08 36.71 -1.58
N ILE A 243 38.91 37.31 -1.87
CA ILE A 243 38.83 38.62 -2.51
C ILE A 243 39.48 39.67 -1.61
N ASN A 244 40.66 40.12 -2.01
CA ASN A 244 41.47 41.06 -1.26
C ASN A 244 40.70 42.37 -1.06
N SER A 245 40.80 43.00 0.12
CA SER A 245 39.96 44.11 0.59
C SER A 245 40.04 45.43 -0.21
N ASN A 246 40.73 45.43 -1.36
CA ASN A 246 40.83 46.57 -2.26
C ASN A 246 39.55 46.66 -3.14
N LEU A 247 38.49 47.22 -2.54
CA LEU A 247 37.17 47.47 -3.14
C LEU A 247 37.17 48.51 -4.27
N ASN A 248 38.34 49.06 -4.63
CA ASN A 248 38.48 50.00 -5.75
C ASN A 248 38.75 49.31 -7.09
N ASP A 249 38.93 48.00 -7.10
CA ASP A 249 39.09 47.20 -8.30
C ASP A 249 37.70 46.79 -8.85
N ASP A 250 37.40 47.19 -10.09
CA ASP A 250 36.13 46.86 -10.75
C ASP A 250 35.98 45.35 -11.01
N GLU A 251 37.09 44.60 -11.07
CA GLU A 251 37.08 43.14 -11.22
C GLU A 251 36.58 42.47 -9.93
N ASN A 252 37.09 42.89 -8.77
CA ASN A 252 36.65 42.42 -7.46
C ASN A 252 35.16 42.71 -7.20
N LYS A 253 34.65 43.87 -7.65
CA LYS A 253 33.21 44.19 -7.53
C LYS A 253 32.33 43.24 -8.35
N ARG A 254 32.72 42.95 -9.60
CA ARG A 254 31.96 42.03 -10.46
C ARG A 254 31.98 40.60 -9.93
N GLU A 255 33.12 40.17 -9.39
CA GLU A 255 33.22 38.84 -8.79
C GLU A 255 32.36 38.70 -7.53
N LEU A 256 32.36 39.72 -6.67
CA LEU A 256 31.48 39.78 -5.49
C LEU A 256 30.00 39.76 -5.87
N GLU A 257 29.60 40.48 -6.91
CA GLU A 257 28.23 40.49 -7.42
C GLU A 257 27.81 39.10 -7.95
N ASN A 258 28.69 38.43 -8.70
CA ASN A 258 28.46 37.06 -9.16
C ASN A 258 28.33 36.06 -8.01
N LEU A 259 29.15 36.18 -6.96
CA LEU A 259 29.06 35.35 -5.76
C LEU A 259 27.74 35.60 -5.00
N ASN A 260 27.29 36.85 -4.89
CA ASN A 260 25.98 37.19 -4.30
C ASN A 260 24.81 36.61 -5.10
N ILE A 261 24.86 36.64 -6.43
CA ILE A 261 23.83 36.01 -7.27
C ILE A 261 23.78 34.49 -7.02
N LYS A 262 24.94 33.84 -6.93
CA LYS A 262 25.02 32.40 -6.60
C LYS A 262 24.48 32.11 -5.20
N MET A 263 24.82 32.94 -4.22
CA MET A 263 24.34 32.80 -2.84
C MET A 263 22.81 32.90 -2.76
N ASN A 264 22.22 33.91 -3.41
CA ASN A 264 20.77 34.09 -3.51
C ASN A 264 20.08 32.90 -4.21
N PHE A 265 20.74 32.30 -5.20
CA PHE A 265 20.22 31.10 -5.87
C PHE A 265 20.18 29.90 -4.91
N PHE A 266 21.24 29.67 -4.13
CA PHE A 266 21.27 28.59 -3.15
C PHE A 266 20.30 28.81 -1.98
N GLU A 267 20.07 30.06 -1.56
CA GLU A 267 19.10 30.38 -0.50
C GLU A 267 17.67 30.05 -0.94
N LYS A 268 17.32 30.40 -2.18
CA LYS A 268 16.03 30.00 -2.77
C LYS A 268 15.89 28.48 -2.87
N LYS A 269 16.98 27.76 -3.16
CA LYS A 269 16.97 26.29 -3.15
C LYS A 269 16.73 25.73 -1.75
N GLU A 270 17.43 26.24 -0.74
CA GLU A 270 17.27 25.83 0.66
C GLU A 270 15.83 26.04 1.16
N ILE A 271 15.23 27.20 0.87
CA ILE A 271 13.83 27.50 1.23
C ILE A 271 12.88 26.46 0.63
N ARG A 272 13.03 26.15 -0.66
CA ARG A 272 12.20 25.11 -1.33
C ARG A 272 12.37 23.73 -0.70
N ILE A 273 13.59 23.36 -0.30
CA ILE A 273 13.82 22.09 0.38
C ILE A 273 13.10 22.04 1.74
N LYS A 274 13.16 23.12 2.52
CA LYS A 274 12.43 23.23 3.80
C LYS A 274 10.91 23.11 3.61
N GLU A 275 10.37 23.70 2.53
CA GLU A 275 8.96 23.54 2.18
C GLU A 275 8.61 22.08 1.87
N ILE A 276 9.50 21.34 1.18
CA ILE A 276 9.27 19.93 0.85
C ILE A 276 9.26 19.05 2.10
N LEU A 277 10.21 19.27 3.02
CA LEU A 277 10.23 18.59 4.33
C LEU A 277 8.94 18.84 5.11
N SER A 278 8.39 20.05 5.06
CA SER A 278 7.11 20.36 5.72
C SER A 278 5.92 19.59 5.13
N LYS A 279 6.01 19.13 3.87
CA LYS A 279 4.98 18.39 3.13
C LYS A 279 5.15 16.86 3.17
N GLU A 280 6.18 16.37 3.84
CA GLU A 280 6.43 14.93 4.01
C GLU A 280 5.25 14.26 4.73
N PHE A 281 4.75 14.89 5.80
CA PHE A 281 3.50 14.53 6.45
C PHE A 281 2.30 15.16 5.74
N ASP A 282 1.71 14.43 4.79
CA ASP A 282 0.49 14.87 4.12
C ASP A 282 -0.77 14.45 4.89
N PRO A 283 -1.49 15.39 5.53
CA PRO A 283 -2.69 15.08 6.31
C PRO A 283 -3.79 14.45 5.44
N LYS A 284 -3.79 14.69 4.11
CA LYS A 284 -4.72 14.03 3.20
C LYS A 284 -4.45 12.53 3.11
N THR A 285 -3.18 12.13 3.11
CA THR A 285 -2.78 10.71 3.08
C THR A 285 -3.27 9.99 4.33
N ILE A 286 -3.10 10.61 5.50
CA ILE A 286 -3.59 10.08 6.79
C ILE A 286 -5.13 10.01 6.79
N SER A 287 -5.80 11.06 6.33
CA SER A 287 -7.27 11.11 6.32
C SER A 287 -7.88 10.04 5.41
N VAL A 288 -7.34 9.87 4.19
CA VAL A 288 -7.76 8.80 3.28
C VAL A 288 -7.54 7.41 3.89
N PHE A 289 -6.40 7.20 4.55
CA PHE A 289 -6.11 5.95 5.24
C PHE A 289 -7.12 5.66 6.36
N ILE A 290 -7.42 6.64 7.22
CA ILE A 290 -8.42 6.51 8.29
C ILE A 290 -9.79 6.19 7.69
N ILE A 291 -10.25 6.96 6.71
CA ILE A 291 -11.57 6.78 6.07
C ILE A 291 -11.72 5.39 5.45
N THR A 292 -10.64 4.84 4.89
CA THR A 292 -10.69 3.53 4.22
C THR A 292 -10.51 2.36 5.17
N THR A 293 -9.77 2.54 6.27
CA THR A 293 -9.56 1.52 7.30
C THR A 293 -10.75 1.39 8.25
N LEU A 294 -11.37 2.53 8.61
CA LEU A 294 -12.42 2.60 9.62
C LEU A 294 -13.62 1.67 9.35
N PRO A 295 -14.14 1.54 8.11
CA PRO A 295 -15.23 0.59 7.81
C PRO A 295 -14.88 -0.84 8.21
N SER A 296 -13.70 -1.36 7.83
CA SER A 296 -13.30 -2.72 8.18
C SER A 296 -13.23 -2.96 9.69
N ILE A 297 -12.80 -1.97 10.47
CA ILE A 297 -12.74 -2.04 11.93
C ILE A 297 -14.14 -2.00 12.53
N ILE A 298 -14.99 -1.05 12.09
CA ILE A 298 -16.35 -0.90 12.61
C ILE A 298 -17.18 -2.15 12.32
N THR A 299 -17.11 -2.68 11.09
CA THR A 299 -17.84 -3.90 10.73
C THR A 299 -17.40 -5.09 11.58
N LEU A 300 -16.09 -5.28 11.78
CA LEU A 300 -15.59 -6.36 12.64
C LEU A 300 -16.02 -6.20 14.10
N ILE A 301 -16.01 -4.98 14.65
CA ILE A 301 -16.48 -4.70 16.01
C ILE A 301 -17.99 -4.99 16.14
N LYS A 302 -18.78 -4.61 15.13
CA LYS A 302 -20.22 -4.92 15.08
C LYS A 302 -20.46 -6.42 15.18
N GLU A 303 -19.75 -7.22 14.37
CA GLU A 303 -19.84 -8.67 14.41
C GLU A 303 -19.49 -9.24 15.79
N ILE A 304 -18.38 -8.80 16.38
CA ILE A 304 -17.96 -9.26 17.73
C ILE A 304 -19.04 -8.95 18.78
N ASN A 305 -19.61 -7.74 18.73
CA ASN A 305 -20.65 -7.33 19.66
C ASN A 305 -21.95 -8.14 19.49
N GLU A 306 -22.36 -8.44 18.26
CA GLU A 306 -23.53 -9.28 18.00
C GLU A 306 -23.33 -10.69 18.56
N ILE A 307 -22.14 -11.27 18.41
CA ILE A 307 -21.81 -12.59 18.95
C ILE A 307 -21.78 -12.59 20.48
N MET A 308 -21.27 -11.52 21.11
CA MET A 308 -21.20 -11.41 22.57
C MET A 308 -22.58 -11.25 23.23
N ASN A 309 -23.57 -10.72 22.50
CA ASN A 309 -24.91 -10.44 23.01
C ASN A 309 -25.93 -11.57 22.72
N GLN A 310 -25.52 -12.67 22.10
CA GLN A 310 -26.30 -13.90 21.86
C GLN A 310 -25.96 -15.01 22.86
#